data_AF-A0A1I1XN21-F1
#
_entry.id   AF-A0A1I1XN21-F1
#
_cell.length_a   1.000
_cell.length_b   1.000
_cell.length_c   1.000
_cell.angle_alpha   90.00
_cell.angle_beta   90.00
_cell.angle_gamma   90.00
#
_symmetry.space_group_name_H-M   'P 1'
#
loop_
_entity.id
_entity.type
_entity.pdbx_description
1 polymer ?
#
loop_
_entity_poly.entity_id
_entity_poly.type
_entity_poly.pdbx_seq_one_letter_code
_entity_poly.pdbx_strand_id
1 'polypeptide(L)'
;MRLQPLPPHTLSPELRYVHDEIANVITSSQGPVVMMNAEGALLGPFPAMLHFPQFGIPALTFLKSLDNHASLPKTVREVAILTVGGAFGSRFELYAHEIMAAAFGLSAGIIASLAAGGRPEGLNEQEAIAHDVASVLVKGHVVPASTYHQAVNVLGQNKTGELIFLISGYCLIATVLNGFDMPAPENNG
;
A
#
# COMPACT_ATOMS: atom_id res chain seq x y z
N MET A 1 11.19 -14.64 6.09
CA MET A 1 10.96 -14.53 4.63
C MET A 1 11.02 -15.86 3.92
N ARG A 2 10.09 -16.10 2.99
CA ARG A 2 9.94 -17.37 2.24
C ARG A 2 10.37 -17.29 0.78
N LEU A 3 10.54 -16.09 0.22
CA LEU A 3 11.02 -15.87 -1.16
C LEU A 3 12.18 -14.90 -1.15
N GLN A 4 13.28 -15.26 -1.81
CA GLN A 4 14.46 -14.41 -1.93
C GLN A 4 14.24 -13.31 -2.98
N PRO A 5 14.72 -12.07 -2.76
CA PRO A 5 14.75 -11.05 -3.80
C PRO A 5 15.57 -11.55 -4.98
N LEU A 6 15.13 -11.22 -6.19
CA LEU A 6 15.76 -11.66 -7.43
C LEU A 6 16.66 -10.55 -7.96
N PRO A 7 18.00 -10.73 -7.97
CA PRO A 7 18.88 -9.76 -8.58
C PRO A 7 18.59 -9.61 -10.09
N PRO A 8 18.67 -8.40 -10.64
CA PRO A 8 18.25 -8.12 -12.02
C PRO A 8 19.03 -8.92 -13.08
N HIS A 9 20.26 -9.33 -12.79
CA HIS A 9 21.08 -10.15 -13.69
C HIS A 9 20.67 -11.62 -13.74
N THR A 10 19.78 -12.07 -12.84
CA THR A 10 19.25 -13.44 -12.80
C THR A 10 17.91 -13.60 -13.51
N LEU A 11 17.31 -12.49 -13.94
CA LEU A 11 15.96 -12.45 -14.52
C LEU A 11 15.98 -12.81 -16.01
N SER A 12 14.90 -13.45 -16.48
CA SER A 12 14.65 -13.56 -17.93
C SER A 12 14.44 -12.15 -18.53
N PRO A 13 14.58 -11.98 -19.87
CA PRO A 13 14.36 -10.68 -20.51
C PRO A 13 12.99 -10.05 -20.19
N GLU A 14 11.94 -10.86 -20.11
CA GLU A 14 10.58 -10.40 -19.82
C GLU A 14 10.44 -9.92 -18.37
N LEU A 15 10.96 -10.70 -17.41
CA LEU A 15 10.95 -10.31 -16.00
C LEU A 15 11.88 -9.13 -15.74
N ARG A 16 12.98 -9.03 -16.49
CA ARG A 16 13.90 -7.91 -16.42
C ARG A 16 13.25 -6.61 -16.87
N TYR A 17 12.46 -6.64 -17.93
CA TYR A 17 11.67 -5.48 -18.36
C TYR A 17 10.71 -5.01 -17.26
N VAL A 18 9.96 -5.95 -16.65
CA VAL A 18 9.05 -5.62 -15.53
C VAL A 18 9.81 -5.06 -14.34
N HIS A 19 10.92 -5.67 -13.97
CA HIS A 19 11.79 -5.20 -12.90
C HIS A 19 12.25 -3.76 -13.16
N ASP A 20 12.76 -3.47 -14.35
CA ASP A 20 13.33 -2.17 -14.68
C ASP A 20 12.25 -1.07 -14.73
N GLU A 21 11.04 -1.39 -15.21
CA GLU A 21 9.89 -0.49 -15.11
C GLU A 21 9.55 -0.11 -13.66
N ILE A 22 9.54 -1.09 -12.75
CA ILE A 22 9.27 -0.86 -11.33
C ILE A 22 10.41 -0.06 -10.69
N ALA A 23 11.67 -0.42 -10.96
CA ALA A 23 12.84 0.26 -10.43
C ALA A 23 12.89 1.72 -10.90
N ASN A 24 12.56 1.99 -12.16
CA ASN A 24 12.44 3.35 -12.70
C ASN A 24 11.37 4.15 -11.96
N VAL A 25 10.20 3.56 -11.68
CA VAL A 25 9.15 4.23 -10.89
C VAL A 25 9.64 4.50 -9.47
N ILE A 26 10.22 3.52 -8.78
CA ILE A 26 10.74 3.69 -7.41
C ILE A 26 11.78 4.82 -7.34
N THR A 27 12.75 4.81 -8.26
CA THR A 27 13.84 5.79 -8.30
C THR A 27 13.39 7.19 -8.72
N SER A 28 12.35 7.30 -9.56
CA SER A 28 11.83 8.58 -10.04
C SER A 28 10.74 9.19 -9.17
N SER A 29 10.02 8.37 -8.38
CA SER A 29 8.75 8.79 -7.76
C SER A 29 8.68 8.71 -6.23
N GLN A 30 9.64 8.13 -5.50
CA GLN A 30 9.52 8.04 -4.04
C GLN A 30 10.67 8.63 -3.23
N GLY A 31 10.22 9.21 -2.11
CA GLY A 31 10.99 9.73 -0.98
C GLY A 31 11.74 8.63 -0.23
N PRO A 32 11.94 8.75 1.10
CA PRO A 32 13.02 8.07 1.81
C PRO A 32 12.83 6.55 2.05
N VAL A 33 11.94 5.87 1.32
CA VAL A 33 11.65 4.43 1.52
C VAL A 33 12.66 3.56 0.78
N VAL A 34 13.26 2.61 1.48
CA VAL A 34 14.21 1.66 0.88
C VAL A 34 13.44 0.51 0.23
N MET A 35 13.49 0.45 -1.10
CA MET A 35 12.75 -0.54 -1.91
C MET A 35 13.67 -1.43 -2.78
N MET A 36 14.98 -1.23 -2.71
CA MET A 36 15.99 -2.05 -3.40
C MET A 36 17.17 -2.34 -2.47
N ASN A 37 17.78 -3.51 -2.61
CA ASN A 37 19.05 -3.81 -1.94
C ASN A 37 20.26 -3.32 -2.76
N ALA A 38 21.48 -3.55 -2.25
CA ALA A 38 22.72 -3.11 -2.88
C ALA A 38 22.97 -3.77 -4.25
N GLU A 39 22.40 -4.95 -4.48
CA GLU A 39 22.49 -5.68 -5.75
C GLU A 39 21.42 -5.25 -6.76
N GLY A 40 20.58 -4.27 -6.41
CA GLY A 40 19.49 -3.76 -7.24
C GLY A 40 18.26 -4.65 -7.28
N ALA A 41 18.15 -5.66 -6.40
CA ALA A 41 16.96 -6.48 -6.29
C ALA A 41 15.83 -5.72 -5.56
N LEU A 42 14.63 -5.77 -6.13
CA LEU A 42 13.43 -5.17 -5.54
C LEU A 42 13.00 -5.87 -4.25
N LEU A 43 12.59 -5.09 -3.24
CA LEU A 43 12.17 -5.56 -1.90
C LEU A 43 10.64 -5.58 -1.73
N GLY A 44 10.15 -5.96 -0.54
CA GLY A 44 8.72 -5.88 -0.21
C GLY A 44 7.86 -6.85 -1.01
N PRO A 45 6.83 -6.39 -1.75
CA PRO A 45 5.95 -7.29 -2.48
C PRO A 45 6.61 -7.83 -3.77
N PHE A 46 7.61 -7.14 -4.32
CA PHE A 46 8.12 -7.41 -5.66
C PHE A 46 8.78 -8.79 -5.84
N PRO A 47 9.53 -9.37 -4.86
CA PRO A 47 10.02 -10.74 -4.98
C PRO A 47 8.90 -11.74 -5.26
N ALA A 48 7.79 -11.66 -4.52
CA ALA A 48 6.64 -12.53 -4.74
C ALA A 48 6.04 -12.36 -6.15
N MET A 49 5.94 -11.11 -6.61
CA MET A 49 5.40 -10.82 -7.93
C MET A 49 6.29 -11.35 -9.07
N LEU A 50 7.61 -11.31 -8.89
CA LEU A 50 8.57 -11.80 -9.89
C LEU A 50 8.74 -13.33 -9.87
N HIS A 51 8.62 -13.98 -8.71
CA HIS A 51 8.62 -15.44 -8.60
C HIS A 51 7.34 -16.06 -9.18
N PHE A 52 6.21 -15.35 -9.12
CA PHE A 52 4.92 -15.80 -9.63
C PHE A 52 4.33 -14.81 -10.65
N PRO A 53 5.00 -14.60 -11.80
CA PRO A 53 4.69 -13.49 -12.71
C PRO A 53 3.30 -13.55 -13.35
N GLN A 54 2.74 -14.75 -13.50
CA GLN A 54 1.38 -14.96 -13.99
C GLN A 54 0.31 -14.31 -13.09
N PHE A 55 0.61 -14.10 -11.81
CA PHE A 55 -0.26 -13.41 -10.85
C PHE A 55 0.29 -12.03 -10.50
N GLY A 56 1.61 -11.92 -10.37
CA GLY A 56 2.27 -10.70 -9.93
C GLY A 56 2.19 -9.55 -10.91
N ILE A 57 2.39 -9.81 -12.21
CA ILE A 57 2.33 -8.75 -13.24
C ILE A 57 0.93 -8.12 -13.32
N PRO A 58 -0.17 -8.91 -13.38
CA PRO A 58 -1.52 -8.34 -13.30
C PRO A 58 -1.78 -7.55 -12.01
N ALA A 59 -1.33 -8.04 -10.85
CA ALA A 59 -1.48 -7.33 -9.58
C ALA A 59 -0.76 -5.97 -9.59
N LEU A 60 0.48 -5.93 -10.09
CA LEU A 60 1.25 -4.69 -10.24
C LEU A 60 0.61 -3.75 -11.25
N THR A 61 0.03 -4.27 -12.33
CA THR A 61 -0.70 -3.48 -13.33
C THR A 61 -1.94 -2.82 -12.72
N PHE A 62 -2.67 -3.55 -11.86
CA PHE A 62 -3.79 -3.00 -11.11
C PHE A 62 -3.36 -1.86 -10.18
N LEU A 63 -2.28 -2.04 -9.42
CA LEU A 63 -1.75 -0.98 -8.54
C LEU A 63 -1.24 0.23 -9.34
N LYS A 64 -0.53 0.01 -10.45
CA LYS A 64 -0.09 1.08 -11.36
C LYS A 64 -1.28 1.86 -11.90
N SER A 65 -2.42 1.21 -12.16
CA SER A 65 -3.65 1.90 -12.56
C SER A 65 -4.19 2.81 -11.45
N LEU A 66 -4.19 2.36 -10.19
CA LEU A 66 -4.59 3.17 -9.04
C LEU A 66 -3.72 4.42 -8.83
N ASP A 67 -2.44 4.35 -9.18
CA ASP A 67 -1.53 5.49 -9.10
C ASP A 67 -1.68 6.44 -10.30
N ASN A 68 -1.74 5.89 -11.53
CA ASN A 68 -1.89 6.69 -12.76
C ASN A 68 -3.20 7.48 -12.80
N HIS A 69 -4.26 6.98 -12.15
CA HIS A 69 -5.57 7.60 -12.11
C HIS A 69 -5.92 8.16 -10.72
N ALA A 70 -4.93 8.33 -9.84
CA ALA A 70 -5.13 8.83 -8.49
C ALA A 70 -5.81 10.21 -8.48
N SER A 71 -6.92 10.33 -7.75
CA SER A 71 -7.64 11.58 -7.56
C SER A 71 -7.98 11.88 -6.10
N LEU A 72 -7.82 10.88 -5.21
CA LEU A 72 -7.83 11.07 -3.77
C LEU A 72 -6.63 11.90 -3.31
N PRO A 73 -6.79 12.78 -2.30
CA PRO A 73 -5.65 13.43 -1.66
C PRO A 73 -4.68 12.39 -1.08
N LYS A 74 -3.39 12.72 -1.09
CA LYS A 74 -2.33 11.80 -0.64
C LYS A 74 -2.54 11.32 0.80
N THR A 75 -2.87 12.21 1.73
CA THR A 75 -3.12 11.83 3.14
C THR A 75 -4.31 10.89 3.29
N VAL A 76 -5.37 11.06 2.49
CA VAL A 76 -6.55 10.18 2.48
C VAL A 76 -6.17 8.77 2.01
N ARG A 77 -5.32 8.66 0.98
CA ARG A 77 -4.78 7.37 0.52
C ARG A 77 -3.96 6.71 1.63
N GLU A 78 -3.04 7.43 2.25
CA GLU A 78 -2.20 6.88 3.33
C GLU A 78 -3.02 6.45 4.55
N VAL A 79 -4.08 7.17 4.93
CA VAL A 79 -4.96 6.74 6.02
C VAL A 79 -5.63 5.39 5.70
N ALA A 80 -6.13 5.21 4.47
CA ALA A 80 -6.71 3.94 4.06
C ALA A 80 -5.67 2.81 4.07
N ILE A 81 -4.46 3.08 3.54
CA ILE A 81 -3.38 2.10 3.46
C ILE A 81 -2.88 1.70 4.85
N LEU A 82 -2.60 2.66 5.73
CA LEU A 82 -2.20 2.38 7.11
C LEU A 82 -3.29 1.65 7.90
N THR A 83 -4.56 1.93 7.62
CA THR A 83 -5.67 1.16 8.22
C THR A 83 -5.64 -0.31 7.80
N VAL A 84 -5.33 -0.59 6.52
CA VAL A 84 -5.12 -1.96 6.02
C VAL A 84 -3.89 -2.58 6.68
N GLY A 85 -2.74 -1.90 6.61
CA GLY A 85 -1.48 -2.38 7.18
C GLY A 85 -1.60 -2.72 8.66
N GLY A 86 -2.26 -1.87 9.45
CA GLY A 86 -2.51 -2.09 10.88
C GLY A 86 -3.46 -3.25 11.15
N ALA A 87 -4.53 -3.39 10.36
CA ALA A 87 -5.47 -4.50 10.49
C ALA A 87 -4.85 -5.87 10.16
N PHE A 88 -3.93 -5.92 9.19
CA PHE A 88 -3.23 -7.14 8.80
C PHE A 88 -1.92 -7.37 9.57
N GLY A 89 -1.44 -6.38 10.33
CA GLY A 89 -0.08 -6.42 10.90
C GLY A 89 1.02 -6.53 9.83
N SER A 90 0.79 -5.95 8.65
CA SER A 90 1.68 -6.08 7.48
C SER A 90 2.94 -5.22 7.67
N ARG A 91 4.01 -5.84 8.17
CA ARG A 91 5.23 -5.14 8.60
C ARG A 91 5.87 -4.28 7.52
N PHE A 92 5.99 -4.80 6.30
CA PHE A 92 6.61 -4.05 5.20
C PHE A 92 5.72 -2.91 4.72
N GLU A 93 4.40 -3.15 4.64
CA GLU A 93 3.44 -2.12 4.25
C GLU A 93 3.45 -0.97 5.26
N LEU A 94 3.40 -1.29 6.56
CA LEU A 94 3.54 -0.30 7.63
C LEU A 94 4.86 0.47 7.53
N TYR A 95 6.00 -0.22 7.38
CA TYR A 95 7.30 0.44 7.18
C TYR A 95 7.27 1.48 6.04
N ALA A 96 6.78 1.09 4.86
CA ALA A 96 6.78 1.96 3.70
C ALA A 96 5.80 3.13 3.89
N HIS A 97 4.59 2.84 4.38
CA HIS A 97 3.52 3.83 4.41
C HIS A 97 3.56 4.74 5.63
N GLU A 98 4.20 4.36 6.74
CA GLU A 98 4.48 5.28 7.85
C GLU A 98 5.42 6.40 7.39
N ILE A 99 6.44 6.06 6.60
CA ILE A 99 7.38 7.02 6.02
C ILE A 99 6.67 7.96 5.03
N MET A 100 5.83 7.40 4.15
CA MET A 100 5.09 8.18 3.15
C MET A 100 4.02 9.08 3.79
N ALA A 101 3.28 8.57 4.77
CA ALA A 101 2.32 9.32 5.56
C ALA A 101 2.97 10.53 6.25
N ALA A 102 4.13 10.33 6.88
CA ALA A 102 4.88 11.42 7.50
C ALA A 102 5.34 12.46 6.47
N ALA A 103 5.86 12.01 5.31
CA ALA A 103 6.27 12.88 4.23
C ALA A 103 5.11 13.70 3.63
N PHE A 104 3.88 13.19 3.68
CA PHE A 104 2.67 13.89 3.24
C PHE A 104 1.99 14.72 4.34
N GLY A 105 2.54 14.72 5.56
CA GLY A 105 2.13 15.62 6.64
C GLY A 105 1.13 15.04 7.64
N LEU A 106 0.89 13.72 7.65
CA LEU A 106 0.16 13.10 8.75
C LEU A 106 0.99 13.15 10.03
N SER A 107 0.35 13.45 11.15
CA SER A 107 1.03 13.55 12.44
C SER A 107 1.49 12.17 12.93
N ALA A 108 2.59 12.13 13.69
CA ALA A 108 3.09 10.88 14.25
C ALA A 108 2.05 10.14 15.12
N GLY A 109 1.19 10.88 15.82
CA GLY A 109 0.10 10.29 16.61
C GLY A 109 -0.98 9.61 15.76
N ILE A 110 -1.34 10.21 14.62
CA ILE A 110 -2.26 9.61 13.65
C ILE A 110 -1.66 8.33 13.08
N ILE A 111 -0.42 8.40 12.62
CA ILE A 111 0.31 7.28 12.01
C ILE A 111 0.41 6.11 12.99
N ALA A 112 0.87 6.36 14.22
CA ALA A 112 1.04 5.33 15.24
C ALA A 112 -0.28 4.64 15.61
N SER A 113 -1.38 5.39 15.72
CA SER A 113 -2.69 4.82 16.03
C SER A 113 -3.20 3.92 14.90
N LEU A 114 -3.08 4.36 13.64
CA LEU A 114 -3.46 3.56 12.48
C LEU A 114 -2.61 2.29 12.36
N ALA A 115 -1.29 2.41 12.53
CA ALA A 115 -0.35 1.29 12.50
C ALA A 115 -0.65 0.24 13.59
N ALA A 116 -1.14 0.67 14.74
CA ALA A 116 -1.60 -0.20 15.81
C ALA A 116 -3.00 -0.82 15.57
N GLY A 117 -3.62 -0.57 14.41
CA GLY A 117 -4.98 -1.01 14.08
C GLY A 117 -6.10 -0.22 14.77
N GLY A 118 -5.77 0.93 15.35
CA GLY A 118 -6.69 1.82 16.04
C GLY A 118 -7.30 2.90 15.14
N ARG A 119 -8.26 3.64 15.71
CA ARG A 119 -8.81 4.86 15.11
C ARG A 119 -8.14 6.08 15.75
N PRO A 120 -7.40 6.90 15.01
CA PRO A 120 -6.82 8.14 15.54
C PRO A 120 -7.87 9.23 15.76
N GLU A 121 -7.60 10.10 16.75
CA GLU A 121 -8.23 11.42 16.83
C GLU A 121 -7.55 12.39 15.84
N GLY A 122 -8.25 13.44 15.43
CA GLY A 122 -7.68 14.53 14.63
C GLY A 122 -7.63 14.30 13.12
N LEU A 123 -8.22 13.21 12.60
CA LEU A 123 -8.46 13.06 11.16
C LEU A 123 -9.44 14.14 10.68
N ASN A 124 -9.18 14.71 9.51
CA ASN A 124 -10.21 15.50 8.83
C ASN A 124 -11.34 14.62 8.28
N GLU A 125 -12.40 15.22 7.76
CA GLU A 125 -13.59 14.48 7.30
C GLU A 125 -13.28 13.45 6.20
N GLN A 126 -12.42 13.78 5.23
CA GLN A 126 -12.05 12.88 4.13
C GLN A 126 -11.19 11.71 4.63
N GLU A 127 -10.27 11.99 5.55
CA GLU A 127 -9.41 10.97 6.17
C GLU A 127 -10.22 10.03 7.08
N ALA A 128 -11.13 10.59 7.89
CA ALA A 128 -11.98 9.82 8.79
C ALA A 128 -12.87 8.84 8.03
N ILE A 129 -13.52 9.29 6.95
CA ILE A 129 -14.38 8.41 6.15
C ILE A 129 -13.58 7.35 5.38
N ALA A 130 -12.34 7.67 4.99
CA ALA A 130 -11.44 6.67 4.39
C ALA A 130 -11.05 5.57 5.37
N HIS A 131 -10.70 5.92 6.61
CA HIS A 131 -10.49 4.94 7.68
C HIS A 131 -11.75 4.11 7.93
N ASP A 132 -12.93 4.74 8.02
CA ASP A 132 -14.18 4.05 8.33
C ASP A 132 -14.51 2.99 7.28
N VAL A 133 -14.43 3.33 6.00
CA VAL A 133 -14.62 2.38 4.89
C VAL A 133 -13.58 1.26 4.94
N ALA A 134 -12.29 1.60 5.11
CA ALA A 134 -11.22 0.62 5.20
C ALA A 134 -11.42 -0.35 6.37
N SER A 135 -11.74 0.16 7.56
CA SER A 135 -11.93 -0.62 8.79
C SER A 135 -13.06 -1.65 8.72
N VAL A 136 -14.06 -1.40 7.87
CA VAL A 136 -15.14 -2.35 7.58
C VAL A 136 -14.68 -3.41 6.58
N LEU A 137 -14.08 -2.98 5.47
CA LEU A 137 -13.69 -3.87 4.38
C LEU A 137 -12.57 -4.85 4.78
N VAL A 138 -11.60 -4.42 5.59
CA VAL A 138 -10.52 -5.30 6.09
C VAL A 138 -11.05 -6.43 6.98
N LYS A 139 -12.27 -6.30 7.53
CA LYS A 139 -12.95 -7.34 8.32
C LYS A 139 -13.82 -8.26 7.45
N GLY A 140 -13.83 -8.08 6.13
CA GLY A 140 -14.65 -8.85 5.20
C GLY A 140 -16.15 -8.52 5.27
N HIS A 141 -16.51 -7.34 5.79
CA HIS A 141 -17.90 -6.93 5.95
C HIS A 141 -18.39 -6.03 4.81
N VAL A 142 -19.70 -6.00 4.62
CA VAL A 142 -20.36 -5.05 3.73
C VAL A 142 -20.30 -3.65 4.35
N VAL A 143 -19.89 -2.65 3.57
CA VAL A 143 -19.93 -1.24 4.00
C VAL A 143 -21.38 -0.84 4.27
N PRO A 144 -21.73 -0.39 5.49
CA PRO A 144 -23.09 0.05 5.80
C PRO A 144 -23.54 1.17 4.87
N ALA A 145 -24.82 1.18 4.49
CA ALA A 145 -25.36 2.18 3.57
C ALA A 145 -25.13 3.63 4.04
N SER A 146 -25.20 3.87 5.36
CA SER A 146 -24.90 5.19 5.94
C SER A 146 -23.44 5.60 5.70
N THR A 147 -22.48 4.71 5.96
CA THR A 147 -21.05 4.95 5.71
C THR A 147 -20.77 5.15 4.22
N TYR A 148 -21.39 4.35 3.35
CA TYR A 148 -21.25 4.51 1.90
C TYR A 148 -21.79 5.86 1.41
N HIS A 149 -23.01 6.25 1.84
CA HIS A 149 -23.58 7.55 1.48
C HIS A 149 -22.74 8.71 2.01
N GLN A 150 -22.18 8.59 3.23
CA GLN A 150 -21.27 9.59 3.76
C GLN A 150 -19.98 9.67 2.94
N ALA A 151 -19.38 8.54 2.54
CA ALA A 151 -18.21 8.53 1.66
C ALA A 151 -18.49 9.24 0.33
N VAL A 152 -19.65 8.95 -0.30
CA VAL A 152 -20.06 9.61 -1.54
C VAL A 152 -20.30 11.11 -1.34
N ASN A 153 -20.90 11.54 -0.22
CA ASN A 153 -21.11 12.96 0.06
C ASN A 153 -19.80 13.72 0.26
N VAL A 154 -18.83 13.12 0.93
CA VAL A 154 -17.55 13.76 1.30
C VAL A 154 -16.54 13.72 0.16
N LEU A 155 -16.43 12.58 -0.54
CA LEU A 155 -15.41 12.35 -1.56
C LEU A 155 -15.95 12.48 -2.99
N GLY A 156 -17.26 12.31 -3.17
CA GLY A 156 -17.88 12.08 -4.47
C GLY A 156 -17.83 10.61 -4.90
N GLN A 157 -18.67 10.27 -5.89
CA GLN A 157 -18.84 8.90 -6.37
C GLN A 157 -17.53 8.27 -6.88
N ASN A 158 -16.79 9.00 -7.73
CA ASN A 158 -15.58 8.46 -8.37
C ASN A 158 -14.47 8.17 -7.35
N LYS A 159 -14.22 9.10 -6.42
CA LYS A 159 -13.22 8.93 -5.36
C LYS A 159 -13.60 7.86 -4.35
N THR A 160 -14.90 7.68 -4.09
CA THR A 160 -15.38 6.55 -3.27
C THR A 160 -15.09 5.21 -3.96
N GLY A 161 -15.29 5.14 -5.28
CA GLY A 161 -14.87 3.98 -6.08
C GLY A 161 -13.37 3.74 -6.02
N GLU A 162 -12.56 4.78 -6.26
CA GLU A 162 -11.09 4.74 -6.15
C GLU A 162 -10.65 4.23 -4.76
N LEU A 163 -11.25 4.73 -3.68
CA LEU A 163 -10.97 4.33 -2.31
C LEU A 163 -11.19 2.83 -2.09
N ILE A 164 -12.31 2.27 -2.57
CA ILE A 164 -12.63 0.85 -2.41
C ILE A 164 -11.61 -0.02 -3.18
N PHE A 165 -11.26 0.36 -4.41
CA PHE A 165 -10.23 -0.36 -5.17
C PHE A 165 -8.84 -0.21 -4.55
N LEU A 166 -8.50 0.96 -4.00
CA LEU A 166 -7.26 1.19 -3.25
C LEU A 166 -7.17 0.24 -2.06
N ILE A 167 -8.20 0.21 -1.21
CA ILE A 167 -8.27 -0.69 -0.05
C ILE A 167 -8.11 -2.15 -0.49
N SER A 168 -8.79 -2.55 -1.57
CA SER A 168 -8.71 -3.91 -2.11
C SER A 168 -7.29 -4.27 -2.57
N GLY A 169 -6.60 -3.33 -3.24
CA GLY A 169 -5.22 -3.49 -3.68
C GLY A 169 -4.24 -3.64 -2.53
N TYR A 170 -4.40 -2.84 -1.47
CA TYR A 170 -3.55 -2.96 -0.29
C TYR A 170 -3.88 -4.18 0.56
N CYS A 171 -5.13 -4.64 0.61
CA CYS A 171 -5.44 -5.95 1.20
C CYS A 171 -4.72 -7.10 0.45
N LEU A 172 -4.64 -7.03 -0.89
CA LEU A 172 -3.86 -7.96 -1.69
C LEU A 172 -2.37 -7.88 -1.33
N ILE A 173 -1.80 -6.68 -1.29
CA ILE A 173 -0.38 -6.48 -0.94
C ILE A 173 -0.07 -6.97 0.47
N ALA A 174 -0.84 -6.57 1.48
CA ALA A 174 -0.72 -7.04 2.85
C ALA A 174 -0.78 -8.58 2.94
N THR A 175 -1.72 -9.20 2.22
CA THR A 175 -1.85 -10.67 2.17
C THR A 175 -0.63 -11.33 1.53
N VAL A 176 -0.10 -10.78 0.43
CA VAL A 176 1.11 -11.29 -0.23
C VAL A 176 2.33 -11.14 0.68
N LEU A 177 2.52 -9.97 1.29
CA LEU A 177 3.62 -9.68 2.20
C LEU A 177 3.61 -10.64 3.40
N ASN A 178 2.48 -10.79 4.07
CA ASN A 178 2.33 -11.71 5.20
C ASN A 178 2.43 -13.18 4.77
N GLY A 179 1.83 -13.53 3.64
CA GLY A 179 1.84 -14.89 3.08
C GLY A 179 3.25 -15.40 2.80
N PHE A 180 4.15 -14.52 2.35
CA PHE A 180 5.56 -14.86 2.12
C PHE A 180 6.51 -14.40 3.24
N ASP A 181 5.97 -13.89 4.36
CA ASP A 181 6.75 -13.44 5.52
C ASP A 181 7.85 -12.43 5.13
N MET A 182 7.47 -11.44 4.30
CA MET A 182 8.40 -10.47 3.76
C MET A 182 8.86 -9.49 4.85
N PRO A 183 10.18 -9.31 5.05
CA PRO A 183 10.70 -8.48 6.14
C PRO A 183 10.70 -7.03 5.72
N ALA A 184 10.26 -6.14 6.60
CA ALA A 184 10.61 -4.71 6.50
C ALA A 184 12.13 -4.54 6.67
N PRO A 185 12.77 -3.61 5.94
CA PRO A 185 14.13 -3.18 6.26
C PRO A 185 14.21 -2.79 7.73
N GLU A 186 15.33 -3.12 8.37
CA GLU A 186 15.58 -2.59 9.71
C GLU A 186 15.72 -1.07 9.60
N ASN A 187 14.91 -0.34 10.37
CA ASN A 187 15.19 1.06 10.63
C ASN A 187 16.52 1.09 11.38
N ASN A 188 17.61 1.32 10.67
CA ASN A 188 18.85 1.74 11.30
C ASN A 188 18.54 3.10 11.93
N GLY A 189 18.19 3.07 13.22
CA GLY A 189 17.93 4.25 14.03
C GLY A 189 19.14 5.18 14.10
#